data_AF-A0A1W9GCD6-F1
#
_entry.id   AF-A0A1W9GCD6-F1
#
_cell.length_a   1.000
_cell.length_b   1.000
_cell.length_c   1.000
_cell.angle_alpha   90.00
_cell.angle_beta   90.00
_cell.angle_gamma   90.00
#
_symmetry.space_group_name_H-M   'P 1'
#
loop_
_entity.id
_entity.type
_entity.pdbx_description
1 polymer ?
#
loop_
_entity_poly.entity_id
_entity_poly.type
_entity_poly.pdbx_seq_one_letter_code
_entity_poly.pdbx_strand_id
1 'polypeptide(L)'
;MKNKARPQRTDQLRVVPLSCPDCSGVLRMNREGRHKHVVYRCQVDHRYTPNSLLEAKEKQVERVLWSAVVLLKQLDEAYGHMLKDMPAEADRQSLQRRVQEAARQCLAIRAMIESTHAP
;
A
#
# COMPACT_ATOMS: atom_id res chain seq x y z
N MET A 1 -4.36 32.75 46.73
CA MET A 1 -3.13 31.97 46.43
C MET A 1 -3.49 30.93 45.38
N LYS A 2 -3.05 31.15 44.13
CA LYS A 2 -3.43 30.34 42.96
C LYS A 2 -2.41 29.21 42.80
N ASN A 3 -2.83 27.96 42.86
CA ASN A 3 -2.00 26.83 42.43
C ASN A 3 -2.74 26.06 41.34
N LYS A 4 -2.76 26.61 40.12
CA LYS A 4 -3.20 25.87 38.93
C LYS A 4 -2.01 25.04 38.46
N ALA A 5 -2.02 23.75 38.79
CA ALA A 5 -1.09 22.79 38.23
C ALA A 5 -1.13 22.88 36.69
N ARG A 6 0.00 23.21 36.08
CA ARG A 6 0.18 23.25 34.63
C ARG A 6 0.07 21.81 34.11
N PRO A 7 -0.85 21.45 33.20
CA PRO A 7 -0.88 20.11 32.65
C PRO A 7 0.47 19.86 31.97
N GLN A 8 1.13 18.77 32.36
CA GLN A 8 2.44 18.40 31.85
C GLN A 8 2.35 18.32 30.33
N ARG A 9 3.16 19.15 29.66
CA ARG A 9 3.37 19.28 28.22
C ARG A 9 3.07 17.95 27.52
N THR A 10 1.89 17.84 26.91
CA THR A 10 1.46 16.65 26.18
C THR A 10 2.56 16.27 25.20
N ASP A 11 3.18 15.12 25.46
CA ASP A 11 3.47 14.13 24.44
C ASP A 11 3.22 14.62 23.00
N GLN A 12 4.26 15.17 22.36
CA GLN A 12 4.13 15.94 21.12
C GLN A 12 3.66 15.04 19.98
N LEU A 13 2.39 15.19 19.62
CA LEU A 13 1.80 14.61 18.43
C LEU A 13 2.54 15.15 17.19
N ARG A 14 3.36 14.30 16.57
CA ARG A 14 4.21 14.66 15.43
C ARG A 14 3.72 13.98 14.17
N VAL A 15 3.54 14.73 13.10
CA VAL A 15 3.30 14.15 11.76
C VAL A 15 4.54 13.39 11.31
N VAL A 16 4.34 12.20 10.76
CA VAL A 16 5.41 11.37 10.19
C VAL A 16 5.16 11.17 8.69
N PRO A 17 6.20 10.97 7.87
CA PRO A 17 6.07 10.73 6.43
C PRO A 17 5.65 9.28 6.15
N LEU A 18 4.60 8.81 6.83
CA LEU A 18 4.02 7.48 6.70
C LEU A 18 2.51 7.61 6.51
N SER A 19 1.96 6.82 5.59
CA SER A 19 0.52 6.69 5.40
C SER A 19 -0.06 5.54 6.23
N CYS A 20 -1.33 5.62 6.60
CA CYS A 20 -2.06 4.53 7.23
C CYS A 20 -2.23 3.35 6.25
N PRO A 21 -1.89 2.12 6.64
CA PRO A 21 -2.07 0.93 5.80
C PRO A 21 -3.51 0.66 5.34
N ASP A 22 -4.50 1.13 6.09
CA ASP A 22 -5.91 0.78 5.88
C ASP A 22 -6.72 1.88 5.19
N CYS A 23 -6.36 3.16 5.38
CA CYS A 23 -7.09 4.28 4.79
C CYS A 23 -6.23 5.24 3.97
N SER A 24 -4.93 4.98 3.83
CA SER A 24 -3.95 5.84 3.14
C SER A 24 -3.79 7.26 3.71
N GLY A 25 -4.45 7.59 4.83
CA GLY A 25 -4.35 8.89 5.49
C GLY A 25 -3.01 9.11 6.20
N VAL A 26 -2.64 10.37 6.43
CA VAL A 26 -1.39 10.76 7.09
C VAL A 26 -1.35 10.24 8.54
N LEU A 27 -0.24 9.62 8.95
CA LEU A 27 -0.01 9.19 10.32
C LEU A 27 0.59 10.30 11.18
N ARG A 28 0.17 10.32 12.44
CA ARG A 28 0.82 11.05 13.52
C ARG A 28 1.35 10.06 14.54
N MET A 29 2.43 10.42 15.21
CA MET A 29 3.09 9.63 16.22
C MET A 29 3.13 10.39 17.54
N ASN A 30 2.86 9.69 18.63
CA ASN A 30 2.92 10.20 19.99
C ASN A 30 3.29 9.06 20.96
N ARG A 31 3.51 9.36 22.23
CA ARG A 31 3.88 8.48 23.34
C ARG A 31 2.82 8.47 24.44
N GLU A 32 1.94 7.49 24.40
CA GLU A 32 0.79 7.41 25.29
C GLU A 32 1.05 6.59 26.57
N GLY A 33 0.27 6.88 27.61
CA GLY A 33 0.26 6.13 28.87
C GLY A 33 1.42 6.44 29.83
N ARG A 34 1.42 5.80 31.01
CA ARG A 34 2.43 6.00 32.07
C ARG A 34 3.84 5.62 31.61
N HIS A 35 3.94 4.65 30.70
CA HIS A 35 5.20 4.13 30.18
C HIS A 35 5.64 4.80 28.86
N LYS A 36 4.92 5.81 28.36
CA LYS A 36 5.27 6.56 27.14
C LYS A 36 5.48 5.66 25.91
N HIS A 37 4.57 4.71 25.70
CA HIS A 37 4.61 3.79 24.56
C HIS A 37 4.36 4.55 23.26
N VAL A 38 5.18 4.31 22.24
CA VAL A 38 4.98 4.92 20.92
C VAL A 38 3.70 4.37 20.30
N VAL A 39 2.82 5.26 19.87
CA VAL A 39 1.56 4.98 19.19
C VAL A 39 1.52 5.81 17.92
N TYR A 40 1.08 5.18 16.83
CA TYR A 40 0.77 5.84 15.58
C TYR A 40 -0.74 5.91 15.41
N ARG A 41 -1.28 7.08 15.03
CA ARG A 41 -2.72 7.27 14.77
C ARG A 41 -2.94 7.99 13.44
N CYS A 42 -3.89 7.50 12.64
CA CYS A 42 -4.32 8.19 11.42
C CYS A 42 -5.44 9.21 11.72
N GLN A 43 -5.93 9.91 10.69
CA GLN A 43 -6.99 10.92 10.84
C GLN A 43 -8.36 10.32 11.19
N VAL A 44 -8.62 9.08 10.79
CA VAL A 44 -9.88 8.34 11.08
C VAL A 44 -9.76 7.38 12.26
N ASP A 45 -8.67 7.50 13.02
CA ASP A 45 -8.40 6.77 14.27
C ASP A 45 -8.06 5.28 14.18
N HIS A 46 -7.44 4.83 13.08
CA HIS A 46 -6.64 3.59 13.13
C HIS A 46 -5.39 3.82 13.98
N ARG A 47 -5.08 2.85 14.85
CA ARG A 47 -4.01 2.94 15.85
C ARG A 47 -3.06 1.75 15.71
N TYR A 48 -1.76 2.03 15.81
CA TYR A 48 -0.72 1.01 15.70
C TYR A 48 0.37 1.23 16.74
N THR A 49 0.90 0.13 17.30
CA THR A 49 2.24 0.09 17.88
C THR A 49 3.30 0.04 16.76
N PRO A 50 4.59 0.31 17.03
CA PRO A 50 5.63 0.20 16.01
C PRO A 50 5.65 -1.15 15.29
N ASN A 51 5.55 -2.26 16.02
CA ASN A 51 5.57 -3.60 15.44
C ASN A 51 4.33 -3.87 14.59
N SER A 52 3.13 -3.54 15.10
CA SER A 52 1.89 -3.73 14.33
C SER A 52 1.83 -2.83 13.09
N LEU A 53 2.46 -1.65 13.12
CA LEU A 53 2.53 -0.78 11.95
C LEU A 53 3.43 -1.39 10.87
N LEU A 54 4.58 -1.92 11.27
CA LEU A 54 5.52 -2.57 10.34
C LEU A 54 4.88 -3.79 9.68
N GLU A 55 4.28 -4.67 10.47
CA GLU A 55 3.56 -5.84 9.97
C GLU A 55 2.41 -5.43 9.04
N ALA A 56 1.64 -4.40 9.40
CA ALA A 56 0.56 -3.89 8.55
C ALA A 56 1.09 -3.29 7.25
N LYS A 57 2.29 -2.68 7.26
CA LYS A 57 2.96 -2.15 6.07
C LYS A 57 3.47 -3.25 5.15
N GLU A 58 4.05 -4.31 5.70
CA GLU A 58 4.47 -5.49 4.93
C GLU A 58 3.27 -6.14 4.25
N LYS A 59 2.19 -6.38 5.01
CA LYS A 59 0.92 -6.87 4.44
C LYS A 59 0.33 -5.92 3.40
N GLN A 60 0.50 -4.60 3.57
CA GLN A 60 0.04 -3.62 2.58
C GLN A 60 0.83 -3.76 1.27
N VAL A 61 2.15 -3.93 1.34
CA VAL A 61 2.99 -4.15 0.14
C VAL A 61 2.52 -5.40 -0.59
N GLU A 62 2.35 -6.51 0.12
CA GLU A 62 1.88 -7.77 -0.47
C GLU A 62 0.52 -7.61 -1.15
N ARG A 63 -0.47 -6.99 -0.47
CA ARG A 63 -1.80 -6.73 -1.05
C ARG A 63 -1.73 -5.88 -2.32
N VAL A 64 -0.87 -4.86 -2.35
CA VAL A 64 -0.69 -3.99 -3.53
C VAL A 64 -0.08 -4.78 -4.69
N LEU A 65 0.91 -5.64 -4.43
CA LEU A 65 1.53 -6.48 -5.46
C LEU A 65 0.53 -7.48 -6.05
N TRP A 66 -0.27 -8.15 -5.21
CA TRP A 66 -1.36 -9.00 -5.69
C TRP A 66 -2.42 -8.21 -6.48
N SER A 67 -2.75 -7.00 -6.05
CA SER A 67 -3.68 -6.13 -6.78
C SER A 67 -3.11 -5.77 -8.17
N ALA A 68 -1.81 -5.50 -8.29
CA ALA A 68 -1.16 -5.28 -9.56
C ALA A 68 -1.23 -6.51 -10.48
N VAL A 69 -1.03 -7.73 -9.95
CA VAL A 69 -1.21 -8.98 -10.71
C VAL A 69 -2.64 -9.08 -11.28
N VAL A 70 -3.65 -8.78 -10.47
CA VAL A 70 -5.05 -8.80 -10.94
C VAL A 70 -5.29 -7.76 -12.03
N LEU A 71 -4.82 -6.52 -11.85
CA LEU A 71 -4.97 -5.46 -12.83
C LEU A 71 -4.26 -5.78 -14.16
N LEU A 72 -3.07 -6.40 -14.11
CA LEU A 72 -2.34 -6.82 -15.30
C LEU A 72 -3.09 -7.92 -16.07
N LYS A 73 -3.72 -8.86 -15.37
CA LYS A 73 -4.60 -9.86 -16.02
C LYS A 73 -5.84 -9.23 -16.65
N GLN A 74 -6.45 -8.24 -15.99
CA GLN A 74 -7.58 -7.52 -16.55
C GLN A 74 -7.18 -6.71 -17.80
N LEU A 75 -5.98 -6.14 -17.81
CA LEU A 75 -5.43 -5.46 -18.99
C LEU A 75 -5.20 -6.44 -20.15
N ASP A 76 -4.66 -7.63 -19.87
CA ASP A 76 -4.48 -8.69 -20.86
C ASP A 76 -5.83 -9.06 -21.53
N GLU A 77 -6.87 -9.29 -20.73
CA GLU A 77 -8.23 -9.57 -21.24
C GLU A 77 -8.78 -8.41 -22.08
N ALA A 78 -8.65 -7.17 -21.58
CA ALA A 78 -9.11 -5.96 -22.29
C ALA A 78 -8.41 -5.80 -23.65
N TYR A 79 -7.09 -6.01 -23.71
CA TYR A 79 -6.34 -5.99 -24.96
C TYR A 79 -6.76 -7.13 -25.89
N GLY A 80 -7.01 -8.33 -25.36
CA GLY A 80 -7.52 -9.47 -26.10
C GLY A 80 -8.86 -9.18 -26.79
N HIS A 81 -9.77 -8.47 -26.10
CA HIS A 81 -11.00 -7.97 -26.71
C HIS A 81 -10.74 -6.97 -27.84
N MET A 82 -9.91 -5.94 -27.58
CA MET A 82 -9.60 -4.92 -28.57
C MET A 82 -8.94 -5.50 -29.83
N LEU A 83 -8.08 -6.51 -29.70
CA LEU A 83 -7.40 -7.16 -30.84
C LEU A 83 -8.38 -7.80 -31.83
N LYS A 84 -9.53 -8.31 -31.36
CA LYS A 84 -10.54 -8.97 -32.20
C LYS A 84 -11.23 -7.98 -33.15
N ASP A 85 -11.44 -6.76 -32.68
CA ASP A 85 -12.18 -5.72 -33.41
C ASP A 85 -11.26 -4.76 -34.18
N MET A 86 -9.93 -4.95 -34.11
CA MET A 86 -8.95 -4.01 -34.64
C MET A 86 -8.68 -4.23 -36.14
N PRO A 87 -8.91 -3.23 -37.01
CA PRO A 87 -8.86 -3.40 -38.46
C PRO A 87 -7.46 -3.21 -39.08
N ALA A 88 -6.56 -2.43 -38.46
CA ALA A 88 -5.26 -2.09 -39.03
C ALA A 88 -4.10 -2.90 -38.39
N GLU A 89 -3.17 -3.39 -39.22
CA GLU A 89 -2.10 -4.27 -38.73
C GLU A 89 -1.02 -3.57 -37.91
N ALA A 90 -0.71 -2.31 -38.19
CA ALA A 90 0.23 -1.54 -37.40
C ALA A 90 -0.27 -1.37 -35.95
N ASP A 91 -1.57 -1.10 -35.79
CA ASP A 91 -2.22 -0.97 -34.48
C ASP A 91 -2.27 -2.31 -33.75
N ARG A 92 -2.54 -3.40 -34.50
CA ARG A 92 -2.54 -4.77 -33.97
C ARG A 92 -1.17 -5.15 -33.41
N GLN A 93 -0.08 -4.84 -34.12
CA GLN A 93 1.27 -5.12 -33.64
C GLN A 93 1.61 -4.33 -32.37
N SER A 94 1.25 -3.05 -32.30
CA SER A 94 1.44 -2.23 -31.10
C SER A 94 0.70 -2.80 -29.90
N LEU A 95 -0.55 -3.21 -30.09
CA LEU A 95 -1.38 -3.79 -29.04
C LEU A 95 -0.86 -5.17 -28.58
N GLN A 96 -0.40 -6.01 -29.50
CA GLN A 96 0.26 -7.30 -29.19
C GLN A 96 1.50 -7.11 -28.30
N ARG A 97 2.29 -6.05 -28.52
CA ARG A 97 3.44 -5.75 -27.64
C ARG A 97 2.98 -5.42 -26.22
N ARG A 98 1.86 -4.70 -26.07
CA ARG A 98 1.29 -4.37 -24.74
C ARG A 98 0.76 -5.61 -24.02
N VAL A 99 0.14 -6.54 -24.74
CA VAL A 99 -0.25 -7.87 -24.23
C VAL A 99 0.98 -8.60 -23.67
N GLN A 100 2.03 -8.73 -24.47
CA GLN A 100 3.25 -9.44 -24.07
C GLN A 100 3.95 -8.76 -22.87
N GLU A 101 3.91 -7.43 -22.79
CA GLU A 101 4.44 -6.68 -21.66
C GLU A 101 3.63 -6.95 -20.38
N ALA A 102 2.30 -6.85 -20.44
CA ALA A 102 1.43 -7.10 -19.30
C ALA A 102 1.60 -8.53 -18.76
N ALA A 103 1.69 -9.52 -19.66
CA ALA A 103 1.94 -10.91 -19.29
C ALA A 103 3.31 -11.10 -18.61
N ARG A 104 4.38 -10.49 -19.14
CA ARG A 104 5.72 -10.55 -18.53
C ARG A 104 5.75 -9.91 -17.15
N GLN A 105 5.14 -8.73 -16.99
CA GLN A 105 5.05 -8.05 -15.69
C GLN A 105 4.26 -8.87 -14.68
N CYS A 106 3.14 -9.48 -15.11
CA CYS A 106 2.31 -10.33 -14.25
C CYS A 106 3.11 -11.52 -13.70
N LEU A 107 3.86 -12.20 -14.56
CA LEU A 107 4.70 -13.34 -14.17
C LEU A 107 5.83 -12.92 -13.23
N ALA A 108 6.50 -11.80 -13.52
CA ALA A 108 7.60 -11.30 -12.69
C ALA A 108 7.14 -10.93 -11.28
N ILE A 109 6.04 -10.17 -11.16
CA ILE A 109 5.48 -9.77 -9.86
C ILE A 109 5.03 -11.01 -9.08
N ARG A 110 4.35 -11.95 -9.75
CA ARG A 110 3.89 -13.18 -9.10
C ARG A 110 5.06 -14.01 -8.56
N ALA A 111 6.10 -14.22 -9.36
CA ALA A 111 7.29 -14.96 -8.94
C ALA A 111 7.99 -14.30 -7.74
N MET A 112 8.03 -12.97 -7.70
CA MET A 112 8.58 -12.21 -6.57
C MET A 112 7.76 -12.40 -5.29
N ILE A 113 6.43 -12.41 -5.39
CA ILE A 113 5.56 -12.68 -4.23
C ILE A 113 5.80 -14.12 -3.74
N GLU A 114 5.72 -15.10 -4.64
CA GLU A 114 5.84 -16.52 -4.29
C GLU A 114 7.20 -16.87 -3.69
N SER A 115 8.29 -16.21 -4.10
CA SER A 115 9.62 -16.44 -3.52
C SER A 115 9.81 -15.86 -2.11
N THR A 116 9.03 -14.83 -1.75
CA THR A 116 9.09 -14.18 -0.42
C THR A 116 8.27 -14.93 0.63
N HIS A 117 7.35 -15.81 0.19
CA HIS A 117 6.47 -16.61 1.05
C HIS A 117 6.74 -18.11 0.97
N ALA A 118 7.86 -18.53 0.36
CA ALA A 118 8.28 -19.92 0.40
C ALA A 118 8.62 -20.31 1.86
N PRO A 119 8.06 -21.41 2.39
CA PRO A 119 8.30 -21.86 3.76
C PRO A 119 9.76 -22.26 4.02
#